data_AF-A0A7S2R4U6-F1
#
_entry.id   AF-A0A7S2R4U6-F1
#
_cell.length_a   1.000
_cell.length_b   1.000
_cell.length_c   1.000
_cell.angle_alpha   90.00
_cell.angle_beta   90.00
_cell.angle_gamma   90.00
#
_symmetry.space_group_name_H-M   'P 1'
#
loop_
_entity.id
_entity.type
_entity.pdbx_description
1 polymer ?
#
loop_
_entity_poly.entity_id
_entity_poly.type
_entity_poly.pdbx_seq_one_letter_code
_entity_poly.pdbx_strand_id
1 'polypeptide(L)'
;EGLAELHNTMFQHLEAAREAELAADHADQSGEARGYRLEAIQSYDLALKALAAAVPLQAEVDTRAAGLLSEKHAEYSRQRAELLAILQAQEAVEATRRRSSTVEGAKVCETLARESCEQALELHEKGRGEDALPLYMQAAEHFLQALNLIKTSAAAASSPTSQGRSAATAEAAAREAEWTNRIKKNATMVIEQIEALRAVAKEGNAQHQLEDVHAEADPAAEEAADPSLEALLAQL
;
A
#
# COMPACT_ATOMS: atom_id res chain seq x y z
N GLU A 1 31.94 19.42 -19.90
CA GLU A 1 32.21 19.08 -18.48
C GLU A 1 30.94 19.09 -17.65
N GLY A 2 30.15 20.16 -17.63
CA GLY A 2 28.92 20.24 -16.80
C GLY A 2 27.86 19.15 -17.03
N LEU A 3 27.59 18.70 -18.26
CA LEU A 3 26.60 17.66 -18.52
C LEU A 3 27.01 16.28 -17.95
N ALA A 4 28.29 15.92 -18.09
CA ALA A 4 28.81 14.65 -17.57
C ALA A 4 28.80 14.63 -16.04
N GLU A 5 29.11 15.77 -15.43
CA GLU A 5 29.04 15.94 -13.97
C GLU A 5 27.59 15.81 -13.48
N LEU A 6 26.62 16.45 -14.16
CA LEU A 6 25.19 16.32 -13.84
C LEU A 6 24.68 14.88 -13.97
N HIS A 7 25.09 14.14 -15.01
CA HIS A 7 24.75 12.73 -15.14
C HIS A 7 25.34 11.88 -14.01
N ASN A 8 26.58 12.14 -13.62
CA ASN A 8 27.23 11.43 -12.52
C ASN A 8 26.54 11.72 -11.18
N THR A 9 26.23 12.97 -10.89
CA THR A 9 25.48 13.38 -9.70
C THR A 9 24.09 12.77 -9.65
N MET A 10 23.37 12.77 -10.78
CA MET A 10 22.07 12.11 -10.91
C MET A 10 22.19 10.62 -10.57
N PHE A 11 23.17 9.92 -11.16
CA PHE A 11 23.35 8.48 -10.96
C PHE A 11 23.65 8.14 -9.49
N GLN A 12 24.56 8.88 -8.85
CA GLN A 12 24.90 8.67 -7.43
C GLN A 12 23.69 8.83 -6.51
N HIS A 13 22.86 9.85 -6.75
CA HIS A 13 21.66 10.06 -5.94
C HIS A 13 20.58 9.01 -6.20
N LEU A 14 20.52 8.42 -7.39
CA LEU A 14 19.59 7.33 -7.67
C LEU A 14 20.02 6.02 -7.03
N GLU A 15 21.31 5.71 -7.03
CA GLU A 15 21.84 4.57 -6.28
C GLU A 15 21.53 4.73 -4.79
N ALA A 16 21.82 5.89 -4.21
CA ALA A 16 21.50 6.19 -2.83
C ALA A 16 19.98 6.07 -2.52
N ALA A 17 19.12 6.52 -3.44
CA ALA A 17 17.67 6.38 -3.28
C ALA A 17 17.25 4.90 -3.24
N ARG A 18 17.77 4.08 -4.17
CA ARG A 18 17.48 2.64 -4.24
C ARG A 18 18.00 1.87 -3.04
N GLU A 19 19.21 2.18 -2.58
CA GLU A 19 19.77 1.57 -1.38
C GLU A 19 18.91 1.88 -0.15
N ALA A 20 18.44 3.12 -0.03
CA ALA A 20 17.57 3.52 1.06
C ALA A 20 16.18 2.87 0.97
N GLU A 21 15.60 2.71 -0.22
CA GLU A 21 14.35 1.94 -0.40
C GLU A 21 14.52 0.48 0.00
N LEU A 22 15.59 -0.17 -0.46
CA LEU A 22 15.88 -1.56 -0.12
C LEU A 22 16.09 -1.73 1.40
N ALA A 23 16.81 -0.78 2.02
CA ALA A 23 16.98 -0.76 3.47
C ALA A 23 15.66 -0.56 4.22
N ALA A 24 14.73 0.24 3.67
CA ALA A 24 13.41 0.43 4.25
C ALA A 24 12.53 -0.84 4.18
N ASP A 25 12.68 -1.64 3.12
CA ASP A 25 11.95 -2.90 2.95
C ASP A 25 12.48 -4.02 3.86
N HIS A 26 13.78 -3.97 4.20
CA HIS A 26 14.43 -4.90 5.11
C HIS A 26 14.45 -4.46 6.58
N ALA A 27 13.91 -3.28 6.90
CA ALA A 27 13.89 -2.78 8.26
C ALA A 27 12.79 -3.43 9.10
N ASP A 28 13.19 -4.15 10.15
CA ASP A 28 12.28 -4.83 11.09
C ASP A 28 11.44 -3.85 11.93
N GLN A 29 11.89 -2.59 12.06
CA GLN A 29 11.23 -1.57 12.87
C GLN A 29 10.68 -0.42 12.01
N SER A 30 9.42 -0.04 12.29
CA SER A 30 8.72 1.01 11.53
C SER A 30 9.43 2.38 11.59
N GLY A 31 10.15 2.67 12.68
CA GLY A 31 10.92 3.92 12.83
C GLY A 31 12.18 3.97 11.96
N GLU A 32 12.87 2.85 11.81
CA GLU A 32 14.05 2.72 10.94
C GLU A 32 13.62 2.73 9.48
N ALA A 33 12.58 1.97 9.14
CA ALA A 33 11.98 1.98 7.80
C ALA A 33 11.53 3.41 7.38
N ARG A 34 11.00 4.19 8.32
CA ARG A 34 10.62 5.59 8.08
C ARG A 34 11.85 6.47 7.81
N GLY A 35 12.94 6.28 8.55
CA GLY A 35 14.21 6.99 8.35
C GLY A 35 14.75 6.77 6.95
N TYR A 36 14.86 5.52 6.53
CA TYR A 36 15.32 5.17 5.19
C TYR A 36 14.41 5.71 4.07
N ARG A 37 13.08 5.68 4.22
CA ARG A 37 12.17 6.29 3.23
C ARG A 37 12.36 7.80 3.10
N LEU A 38 12.68 8.51 4.20
CA LEU A 38 13.01 9.93 4.15
C LEU A 38 14.34 10.19 3.43
N GLU A 39 15.34 9.34 3.64
CA GLU A 39 16.62 9.40 2.93
C GLU A 39 16.46 9.13 1.43
N ALA A 40 15.60 8.17 1.05
CA ALA A 40 15.25 7.90 -0.34
C ALA A 40 14.59 9.12 -1.01
N ILE A 41 13.62 9.76 -0.35
CA ILE A 41 12.97 10.98 -0.86
C ILE A 41 13.97 12.11 -1.06
N GLN A 42 14.88 12.33 -0.10
CA GLN A 42 15.91 13.36 -0.23
C GLN A 42 16.83 13.08 -1.43
N SER A 43 17.19 11.81 -1.63
CA SER A 43 18.03 11.37 -2.74
C SER A 43 17.32 11.55 -4.08
N TYR A 44 16.02 11.21 -4.17
CA TYR A 44 15.20 11.53 -5.36
C TYR A 44 15.09 13.03 -5.63
N ASP A 45 14.94 13.86 -4.59
CA ASP A 45 14.91 15.32 -4.74
C ASP A 45 16.21 15.89 -5.34
N LEU A 46 17.35 15.32 -4.96
CA LEU A 46 18.66 15.70 -5.51
C LEU A 46 18.84 15.19 -6.94
N ALA A 47 18.43 13.94 -7.21
CA ALA A 47 18.46 13.35 -8.55
C ALA A 47 17.59 14.16 -9.53
N LEU A 48 16.35 14.49 -9.14
CA LEU A 48 15.42 15.28 -9.95
C LEU A 48 15.95 16.69 -10.25
N LYS A 49 16.61 17.34 -9.29
CA LYS A 49 17.26 18.64 -9.51
C LYS A 49 18.40 18.54 -10.54
N ALA A 50 19.25 17.53 -10.43
CA ALA A 50 20.32 17.31 -11.40
C ALA A 50 19.75 17.01 -12.80
N LEU A 51 18.68 16.22 -12.87
CA LEU A 51 17.98 15.87 -14.10
C LEU A 51 17.34 17.10 -14.77
N ALA A 52 16.64 17.94 -14.00
CA ALA A 52 16.05 19.17 -14.49
C ALA A 52 17.09 20.15 -15.05
N ALA A 53 18.31 20.15 -14.48
CA ALA A 53 19.43 20.94 -15.01
C ALA A 53 20.06 20.30 -16.26
N ALA A 54 20.06 18.97 -16.38
CA ALA A 54 20.64 18.25 -17.52
C ALA A 54 19.77 18.28 -18.78
N VAL A 55 18.44 18.22 -18.64
CA VAL A 55 17.48 18.21 -19.77
C VAL A 55 17.71 19.34 -20.78
N PRO A 56 17.78 20.64 -20.40
CA PRO A 56 17.98 21.70 -21.37
C PRO A 56 19.36 21.62 -22.05
N LEU A 57 20.41 21.27 -21.31
CA LEU A 57 21.76 21.09 -21.85
C LEU A 57 21.83 19.91 -22.83
N GLN A 58 21.12 18.83 -22.53
CA GLN A 58 21.02 17.67 -23.39
C GLN A 58 20.20 17.98 -24.64
N ALA A 59 19.13 18.79 -24.54
CA ALA A 59 18.29 19.16 -25.67
C ALA A 59 19.01 19.99 -26.73
N GLU A 60 20.01 20.79 -26.33
CA GLU A 60 20.89 21.52 -27.25
C GLU A 60 21.82 20.59 -28.05
N VAL A 61 22.09 19.38 -27.54
CA VAL A 61 23.01 18.41 -28.15
C VAL A 61 22.26 17.31 -28.90
N ASP A 62 21.24 16.72 -28.26
CA ASP A 62 20.45 15.61 -28.77
C ASP A 62 19.04 15.62 -28.13
N THR A 63 18.04 15.96 -28.94
CA THR A 63 16.63 16.02 -28.53
C THR A 63 16.06 14.65 -28.14
N ARG A 64 16.56 13.54 -28.71
CA ARG A 64 16.12 12.20 -28.35
C ARG A 64 16.66 11.81 -26.98
N ALA A 65 17.93 12.09 -26.71
CA ALA A 65 18.52 11.88 -25.40
C ALA A 65 17.84 12.76 -24.32
N ALA A 66 17.48 13.99 -24.66
CA ALA A 66 16.70 14.86 -23.77
C ALA A 66 15.30 14.32 -23.48
N GLY A 67 14.64 13.70 -24.48
CA GLY A 67 13.37 13.00 -24.29
C GLY A 67 13.46 11.86 -23.28
N LEU A 68 14.52 11.04 -23.36
CA LEU A 68 14.77 9.97 -22.39
C LEU A 68 15.00 10.51 -20.97
N LEU A 69 15.72 11.63 -20.83
CA LEU A 69 15.86 12.29 -19.54
C LEU A 69 14.51 12.80 -19.01
N SER A 70 13.67 13.38 -19.86
CA SER A 70 12.33 13.82 -19.45
C SER A 70 11.44 12.66 -18.98
N GLU A 71 11.53 11.48 -19.61
CA GLU A 71 10.84 10.27 -19.15
C GLU A 71 11.36 9.81 -17.78
N LYS A 72 12.68 9.82 -17.59
CA LYS A 72 13.31 9.50 -16.29
C LYS A 72 12.91 10.49 -15.19
N HIS A 73 12.77 11.77 -15.52
CA HIS A 73 12.24 12.77 -14.59
C HIS A 73 10.84 12.39 -14.11
N ALA A 74 9.96 11.97 -15.02
CA ALA A 74 8.59 11.57 -14.68
C ALA A 74 8.55 10.30 -13.81
N GLU A 75 9.40 9.31 -14.12
CA GLU A 75 9.55 8.07 -13.34
C GLU A 75 9.98 8.37 -11.90
N TYR A 76 11.05 9.14 -11.70
CA TYR A 76 11.55 9.47 -10.36
C TYR A 76 10.60 10.39 -9.58
N SER A 77 9.90 11.28 -10.28
CA SER A 77 8.85 12.10 -9.66
C SER A 77 7.72 11.23 -9.12
N ARG A 78 7.34 10.16 -9.83
CA ARG A 78 6.33 9.21 -9.37
C ARG A 78 6.82 8.42 -8.16
N GLN A 79 8.02 7.84 -8.21
CA GLN A 79 8.59 7.08 -7.08
C GLN A 79 8.69 7.92 -5.80
N ARG A 80 9.15 9.17 -5.93
CA ARG A 80 9.14 10.13 -4.82
C ARG A 80 7.74 10.38 -4.25
N ALA A 81 6.75 10.54 -5.12
CA ALA A 81 5.37 10.79 -4.69
C ALA A 81 4.77 9.58 -3.96
N GLU A 82 5.07 8.36 -4.42
CA GLU A 82 4.66 7.12 -3.77
C GLU A 82 5.25 7.02 -2.35
N LEU A 83 6.55 7.28 -2.19
CA LEU A 83 7.20 7.28 -0.87
C LEU A 83 6.61 8.34 0.07
N LEU A 84 6.31 9.54 -0.43
CA LEU A 84 5.65 10.58 0.36
C LEU A 84 4.24 10.16 0.79
N ALA A 85 3.47 9.50 -0.09
CA ALA A 85 2.16 8.98 0.26
C ALA A 85 2.25 7.92 1.37
N ILE A 86 3.22 7.01 1.28
CA ILE A 86 3.48 6.00 2.33
C ILE A 86 3.81 6.69 3.66
N LEU A 87 4.67 7.71 3.65
CA LEU A 87 5.02 8.44 4.87
C LEU A 87 3.84 9.22 5.46
N GLN A 88 3.02 9.83 4.63
CA GLN A 88 1.80 10.52 5.06
C GLN A 88 0.78 9.55 5.64
N ALA A 89 0.62 8.36 5.04
CA ALA A 89 -0.20 7.29 5.57
C ALA A 89 0.32 6.82 6.93
N GLN A 90 1.63 6.60 7.07
CA GLN A 90 2.27 6.21 8.33
C GLN A 90 2.13 7.29 9.40
N GLU A 91 2.32 8.56 9.06
CA GLU A 91 2.13 9.68 9.98
C GLU A 91 0.66 9.82 10.39
N ALA A 92 -0.29 9.58 9.48
CA ALA A 92 -1.71 9.54 9.79
C ALA A 92 -2.04 8.37 10.74
N VAL A 93 -1.46 7.18 10.54
CA VAL A 93 -1.59 6.03 11.43
C VAL A 93 -0.95 6.31 12.80
N GLU A 94 0.24 6.89 12.86
CA GLU A 94 0.92 7.24 14.11
C GLU A 94 0.20 8.37 14.85
N ALA A 95 -0.26 9.39 14.14
CA ALA A 95 -1.07 10.46 14.70
C ALA A 95 -2.39 9.90 15.25
N THR A 96 -2.98 8.91 14.60
CA THR A 96 -4.17 8.18 15.06
C THR A 96 -3.86 7.29 16.27
N ARG A 97 -2.72 6.58 16.28
CA ARG A 97 -2.26 5.78 17.41
C ARG A 97 -1.96 6.64 18.64
N ARG A 98 -1.43 7.85 18.43
CA ARG A 98 -1.19 8.86 19.48
C ARG A 98 -2.48 9.55 19.92
N ARG A 99 -3.50 9.62 19.06
CA ARG A 99 -4.83 10.18 19.34
C ARG A 99 -5.89 9.08 19.46
N SER A 100 -5.88 8.32 20.55
CA SER A 100 -7.08 7.75 21.22
C SER A 100 -8.18 7.08 20.36
N SER A 101 -8.41 5.77 20.56
CA SER A 101 -9.73 5.09 20.70
C SER A 101 -11.03 5.70 20.10
N THR A 102 -11.03 6.32 18.92
CA THR A 102 -12.15 7.16 18.46
C THR A 102 -12.52 6.95 16.99
N VAL A 103 -13.77 7.31 16.66
CA VAL A 103 -14.40 7.30 15.34
C VAL A 103 -13.56 8.01 14.27
N GLU A 104 -12.84 9.08 14.63
CA GLU A 104 -12.03 9.83 13.66
C GLU A 104 -10.82 9.02 13.18
N GLY A 105 -10.22 8.22 14.05
CA GLY A 105 -9.16 7.28 13.66
C GLY A 105 -9.66 6.20 12.69
N ALA A 106 -10.88 5.72 12.89
CA ALA A 106 -11.49 4.75 11.99
C ALA A 106 -11.78 5.33 10.58
N LYS A 107 -12.16 6.61 10.47
CA LYS A 107 -12.32 7.29 9.16
C LYS A 107 -11.00 7.45 8.42
N VAL A 108 -9.92 7.73 9.14
CA VAL A 108 -8.58 7.82 8.56
C VAL A 108 -8.15 6.45 8.04
N CYS A 109 -8.28 5.40 8.86
CA CYS A 109 -8.00 4.03 8.43
C CYS A 109 -8.86 3.60 7.22
N GLU A 110 -10.15 3.95 7.17
CA GLU A 110 -11.00 3.69 5.98
C GLU A 110 -10.46 4.41 4.73
N THR A 111 -9.96 5.64 4.88
CA THR A 111 -9.43 6.42 3.76
C THR A 111 -8.13 5.82 3.23
N LEU A 112 -7.20 5.48 4.13
CA LEU A 112 -5.95 4.79 3.76
C LEU A 112 -6.22 3.44 3.10
N ALA A 113 -7.17 2.66 3.63
CA ALA A 113 -7.56 1.40 3.03
C ALA A 113 -8.06 1.58 1.59
N ARG A 114 -8.86 2.62 1.33
CA ARG A 114 -9.38 2.93 0.00
C ARG A 114 -8.28 3.33 -0.98
N GLU A 115 -7.36 4.19 -0.54
CA GLU A 115 -6.21 4.59 -1.36
C GLU A 115 -5.33 3.40 -1.73
N SER A 116 -5.05 2.51 -0.76
CA SER A 116 -4.34 1.26 -1.03
C SER A 116 -5.11 0.34 -2.00
N CYS A 117 -6.44 0.25 -1.91
CA CYS A 117 -7.25 -0.48 -2.88
C CYS A 117 -7.17 0.10 -4.29
N GLU A 118 -7.25 1.43 -4.42
CA GLU A 118 -7.19 2.09 -5.72
C GLU A 118 -5.84 1.83 -6.40
N GLN A 119 -4.74 1.94 -5.67
CA GLN A 119 -3.40 1.63 -6.17
C GLN A 119 -3.26 0.14 -6.54
N ALA A 120 -3.79 -0.76 -5.70
CA ALA A 120 -3.78 -2.20 -5.96
C ALA A 120 -4.59 -2.56 -7.22
N LEU A 121 -5.76 -1.94 -7.42
CA LEU A 121 -6.59 -2.10 -8.61
C LEU A 121 -5.84 -1.66 -9.87
N GLU A 122 -5.18 -0.48 -9.83
CA GLU A 122 -4.41 -0.01 -10.96
C GLU A 122 -3.27 -0.96 -11.36
N LEU A 123 -2.57 -1.55 -10.37
CA LEU A 123 -1.52 -2.53 -10.64
C LEU A 123 -2.10 -3.84 -11.19
N HIS A 124 -3.22 -4.28 -10.63
CA HIS A 124 -3.93 -5.47 -11.09
C HIS A 124 -4.41 -5.34 -12.54
N GLU A 125 -5.02 -4.20 -12.91
CA GLU A 125 -5.46 -3.91 -14.29
C GLU A 125 -4.30 -3.86 -15.29
N LYS A 126 -3.09 -3.52 -14.83
CA LYS A 126 -1.86 -3.57 -15.61
C LYS A 126 -1.25 -4.98 -15.69
N GLY A 127 -1.92 -6.00 -15.15
CA GLY A 127 -1.45 -7.39 -15.11
C GLY A 127 -0.37 -7.65 -14.05
N ARG A 128 -0.08 -6.67 -13.19
CA ARG A 128 0.92 -6.77 -12.11
C ARG A 128 0.30 -7.28 -10.82
N GLY A 129 -0.29 -8.47 -10.88
CA GLY A 129 -1.01 -9.09 -9.76
C GLY A 129 -0.14 -9.33 -8.53
N GLU A 130 1.13 -9.67 -8.73
CA GLU A 130 2.11 -9.90 -7.65
C GLU A 130 2.41 -8.62 -6.88
N ASP A 131 2.51 -7.48 -7.57
CA ASP A 131 2.73 -6.16 -6.94
C ASP A 131 1.44 -5.59 -6.33
N ALA A 132 0.27 -5.98 -6.84
CA ALA A 132 -1.03 -5.58 -6.29
C ALA A 132 -1.35 -6.28 -4.97
N LEU A 133 -0.89 -7.53 -4.80
CA LEU A 133 -1.15 -8.34 -3.61
C LEU A 133 -0.74 -7.68 -2.28
N PRO A 134 0.49 -7.16 -2.11
CA PRO A 134 0.87 -6.48 -0.85
C PRO A 134 0.04 -5.24 -0.57
N LEU A 135 -0.39 -4.50 -1.61
CA LEU A 135 -1.26 -3.34 -1.43
C LEU A 135 -2.69 -3.72 -1.01
N TYR A 136 -3.25 -4.80 -1.56
CA TYR A 136 -4.52 -5.34 -1.07
C TYR A 136 -4.41 -5.82 0.37
N MET A 137 -3.31 -6.49 0.76
CA MET A 137 -3.07 -6.88 2.16
C MET A 137 -3.01 -5.67 3.10
N GLN A 138 -2.28 -4.62 2.70
CA GLN A 138 -2.23 -3.37 3.45
C GLN A 138 -3.62 -2.71 3.58
N ALA A 139 -4.42 -2.72 2.52
CA ALA A 139 -5.79 -2.23 2.55
C ALA A 139 -6.67 -3.01 3.55
N ALA A 140 -6.53 -4.34 3.58
CA ALA A 140 -7.24 -5.20 4.52
C ALA A 140 -6.86 -4.87 5.98
N GLU A 141 -5.57 -4.68 6.27
CA GLU A 141 -5.10 -4.28 7.59
C GLU A 141 -5.70 -2.95 8.04
N HIS A 142 -5.75 -1.95 7.15
CA HIS A 142 -6.35 -0.65 7.45
C HIS A 142 -7.87 -0.75 7.69
N PHE A 143 -8.61 -1.55 6.91
CA PHE A 143 -10.02 -1.78 7.19
C PHE A 143 -10.26 -2.50 8.53
N LEU A 144 -9.42 -3.47 8.89
CA LEU A 144 -9.50 -4.16 10.18
C LEU A 144 -9.18 -3.23 11.35
N GLN A 145 -8.17 -2.37 11.20
CA GLN A 145 -7.85 -1.33 12.17
C GLN A 145 -9.04 -0.36 12.35
N ALA A 146 -9.70 0.05 11.27
CA ALA A 146 -10.90 0.89 11.34
C ALA A 146 -12.02 0.20 12.14
N LEU A 147 -12.31 -1.07 11.87
CA LEU A 147 -13.34 -1.84 12.58
C LEU A 147 -13.03 -2.00 14.08
N ASN A 148 -11.77 -2.21 14.43
CA ASN A 148 -11.34 -2.32 15.83
C ASN A 148 -11.49 -0.99 16.59
N LEU A 149 -11.18 0.13 15.94
CA LEU A 149 -11.38 1.46 16.49
C LEU A 149 -12.87 1.78 16.70
N ILE A 150 -13.73 1.39 15.75
CA ILE A 150 -15.20 1.53 15.90
C ILE A 150 -15.68 0.70 17.10
N LYS A 151 -15.27 -0.59 17.18
CA LYS A 151 -15.69 -1.51 18.25
C LYS A 151 -15.28 -1.00 19.65
N THR A 152 -14.06 -0.49 19.79
CA THR A 152 -13.55 0.05 21.06
C THR A 152 -14.27 1.34 21.45
N SER A 153 -14.60 2.21 20.49
CA SER A 153 -15.38 3.43 20.76
C SER A 153 -16.82 3.14 21.21
N ALA A 154 -17.48 2.13 20.60
CA ALA A 154 -18.82 1.70 20.98
C ALA A 154 -18.87 1.07 22.40
N ALA A 155 -17.82 0.33 22.77
CA ALA A 155 -17.66 -0.21 24.12
C ALA A 155 -17.47 0.88 25.19
N ALA A 156 -16.77 1.97 24.83
CA ALA A 156 -16.59 3.12 25.72
C ALA A 156 -17.92 3.90 25.91
N ALA A 157 -18.72 4.05 24.85
CA ALA A 157 -19.99 4.77 24.86
C ALA A 157 -21.14 4.03 25.59
N SER A 158 -21.02 2.72 25.82
CA SER A 158 -22.02 1.89 26.51
C SER A 158 -21.85 1.79 28.04
N SER A 159 -20.91 2.56 28.62
CA SER A 159 -20.77 2.70 30.08
C SER A 159 -21.95 3.48 30.72
N PRO A 160 -22.38 3.13 31.95
CA PRO A 160 -23.75 3.37 32.43
C PRO A 160 -24.00 4.78 33.00
N THR A 161 -23.64 5.86 32.31
CA THR A 161 -23.78 7.23 32.91
C THR A 161 -24.50 8.30 32.08
N SER A 162 -25.28 7.96 31.06
CA SER A 162 -26.19 8.99 30.50
C SER A 162 -27.46 8.40 29.88
N GLN A 163 -28.55 8.47 30.66
CA GLN A 163 -29.92 8.39 30.16
C GLN A 163 -30.27 9.70 29.44
N GLY A 164 -30.67 9.58 28.18
CA GLY A 164 -31.19 10.71 27.39
C GLY A 164 -30.94 10.57 25.89
N ARG A 165 -31.47 9.52 25.24
CA ARG A 165 -31.37 9.37 23.78
C ARG A 165 -32.46 10.21 23.09
N SER A 166 -32.07 11.37 22.55
CA SER A 166 -32.93 12.19 21.67
C SER A 166 -33.01 11.60 20.26
N ALA A 167 -34.00 11.98 19.46
CA ALA A 167 -34.12 11.51 18.06
C ALA A 167 -32.86 11.77 17.21
N ALA A 168 -32.13 12.86 17.49
CA ALA A 168 -30.85 13.17 16.85
C ALA A 168 -29.74 12.14 17.15
N THR A 169 -29.80 11.49 18.32
CA THR A 169 -28.85 10.41 18.68
C THR A 169 -29.17 9.09 17.98
N ALA A 170 -30.44 8.85 17.61
CA ALA A 170 -30.83 7.65 16.88
C ALA A 170 -30.41 7.74 15.40
N GLU A 171 -30.54 8.91 14.78
CA GLU A 171 -30.11 9.15 13.39
C GLU A 171 -28.58 9.09 13.25
N ALA A 172 -27.83 9.62 14.23
CA ALA A 172 -26.39 9.50 14.28
C ALA A 172 -25.93 8.02 14.42
N ALA A 173 -26.59 7.24 15.28
CA ALA A 173 -26.30 5.82 15.43
C ALA A 173 -26.63 5.01 14.17
N ALA A 174 -27.69 5.37 13.43
CA ALA A 174 -28.02 4.74 12.16
C ALA A 174 -26.95 5.01 11.08
N ARG A 175 -26.47 6.26 10.98
CA ARG A 175 -25.36 6.63 10.07
C ARG A 175 -24.06 5.90 10.41
N GLU A 176 -23.75 5.75 11.69
CA GLU A 176 -22.56 5.02 12.14
C GLU A 176 -22.66 3.51 11.84
N ALA A 177 -23.84 2.92 11.99
CA ALA A 177 -24.09 1.52 11.64
C ALA A 177 -23.98 1.27 10.13
N GLU A 178 -24.53 2.18 9.31
CA GLU A 178 -24.42 2.12 7.85
C GLU A 178 -22.95 2.23 7.40
N TRP A 179 -22.21 3.17 7.98
CA TRP A 179 -20.79 3.35 7.75
C TRP A 179 -19.97 2.12 8.13
N THR A 180 -20.23 1.54 9.30
CA THR A 180 -19.58 0.31 9.76
C THR A 180 -19.86 -0.87 8.81
N ASN A 181 -21.09 -1.00 8.32
CA ASN A 181 -21.44 -2.04 7.35
C ASN A 181 -20.73 -1.84 6.00
N ARG A 182 -20.54 -0.60 5.56
CA ARG A 182 -19.75 -0.30 4.36
C ARG A 182 -18.29 -0.70 4.53
N ILE A 183 -17.67 -0.37 5.66
CA ILE A 183 -16.29 -0.79 5.95
C ILE A 183 -16.16 -2.31 5.92
N LYS A 184 -17.11 -3.04 6.56
CA LYS A 184 -17.12 -4.51 6.53
C LYS A 184 -17.21 -5.06 5.10
N LYS A 185 -18.14 -4.54 4.29
CA LYS A 185 -18.30 -4.96 2.90
C LYS A 185 -17.02 -4.76 2.09
N ASN A 186 -16.38 -3.60 2.25
CA ASN A 186 -15.14 -3.31 1.55
C ASN A 186 -14.00 -4.22 2.02
N ALA A 187 -13.88 -4.48 3.32
CA ALA A 187 -12.90 -5.41 3.86
C ALA A 187 -13.08 -6.83 3.29
N THR A 188 -14.32 -7.31 3.20
CA THR A 188 -14.64 -8.62 2.59
C THR A 188 -14.21 -8.67 1.13
N MET A 189 -14.56 -7.67 0.33
CA MET A 189 -14.14 -7.62 -1.08
C MET A 189 -12.62 -7.65 -1.26
N VAL A 190 -11.89 -6.93 -0.40
CA VAL A 190 -10.42 -6.93 -0.46
C VAL A 190 -9.85 -8.30 -0.11
N ILE A 191 -10.39 -8.96 0.91
CA ILE A 191 -9.98 -10.32 1.29
C ILE A 191 -10.24 -11.31 0.16
N GLU A 192 -11.42 -11.27 -0.46
CA GLU A 192 -11.76 -12.10 -1.63
C GLU A 192 -10.77 -11.86 -2.78
N GLN A 193 -10.36 -10.62 -3.02
CA GLN A 193 -9.38 -10.28 -4.05
C GLN A 193 -7.97 -10.79 -3.73
N ILE A 194 -7.56 -10.74 -2.45
CA ILE A 194 -6.30 -11.34 -1.97
C ILE A 194 -6.31 -12.85 -2.23
N GLU A 195 -7.41 -13.53 -1.91
CA GLU A 195 -7.55 -14.97 -2.11
C GLU A 195 -7.53 -15.33 -3.60
N ALA A 196 -8.23 -14.58 -4.45
CA ALA A 196 -8.20 -14.76 -5.90
C ALA A 196 -6.77 -14.61 -6.46
N LEU A 197 -6.04 -13.58 -6.02
CA LEU A 197 -4.66 -13.38 -6.45
C LEU A 197 -3.71 -14.48 -5.96
N ARG A 198 -3.89 -14.95 -4.72
CA ARG A 198 -3.13 -16.09 -4.18
C ARG A 198 -3.45 -17.39 -4.93
N ALA A 199 -4.70 -17.59 -5.35
CA ALA A 199 -5.10 -18.75 -6.14
C ALA A 199 -4.42 -18.73 -7.52
N VAL A 200 -4.44 -17.58 -8.21
CA VAL A 200 -3.74 -17.40 -9.49
C VAL A 200 -2.23 -17.59 -9.35
N ALA A 201 -1.62 -17.07 -8.29
CA ALA A 201 -0.19 -17.28 -8.02
C ALA A 201 0.13 -18.77 -7.76
N LYS A 202 -0.74 -19.48 -7.05
CA LYS A 202 -0.62 -20.94 -6.85
C LYS A 202 -0.80 -21.72 -8.14
N GLU A 203 -1.76 -21.36 -8.98
CA GLU A 203 -2.01 -22.01 -10.28
C GLU A 203 -0.87 -21.76 -11.27
N GLY A 204 -0.33 -20.54 -11.33
CA GLY A 204 0.84 -20.23 -12.16
C GLY A 204 2.08 -20.98 -11.70
N ASN A 205 2.29 -21.11 -10.38
CA ASN A 205 3.37 -21.91 -9.82
C ASN A 205 3.14 -23.42 -10.02
N ALA A 206 1.88 -23.89 -9.96
CA ALA A 206 1.52 -25.26 -10.28
C ALA A 206 1.66 -25.57 -11.78
N GLN A 207 1.42 -24.60 -12.68
CA GLN A 207 1.67 -24.75 -14.11
C GLN A 207 3.18 -24.78 -14.42
N HIS A 208 3.99 -23.95 -13.77
CA HIS A 208 5.45 -24.09 -13.87
C HIS A 208 5.96 -25.41 -13.29
N GLN A 209 5.38 -25.86 -12.16
CA GLN A 209 5.69 -27.18 -11.64
C GLN A 209 5.17 -28.29 -12.55
N LEU A 210 4.05 -28.15 -13.26
CA LEU A 210 3.57 -29.15 -14.23
C LEU A 210 4.39 -29.15 -15.53
N GLU A 211 4.96 -28.02 -15.94
CA GLU A 211 5.95 -27.96 -17.03
C GLU A 211 7.26 -28.65 -16.64
N ASP A 212 7.67 -28.56 -15.37
CA ASP A 212 8.81 -29.31 -14.82
C ASP A 212 8.47 -30.78 -14.47
N VAL A 213 7.21 -31.10 -14.12
CA VAL A 213 6.72 -32.42 -13.68
C VAL A 213 6.06 -33.21 -14.82
N HIS A 214 5.91 -32.66 -16.04
CA HIS A 214 5.71 -33.48 -17.25
C HIS A 214 6.92 -34.39 -17.56
N ALA A 215 7.96 -34.39 -16.70
CA ALA A 215 8.98 -35.41 -16.61
C ALA A 215 8.59 -36.68 -15.80
N GLU A 216 7.56 -36.68 -14.93
CA GLU A 216 7.20 -37.88 -14.14
C GLU A 216 5.74 -37.83 -13.56
N ALA A 217 4.93 -38.86 -13.87
CA ALA A 217 3.51 -39.08 -13.53
C ALA A 217 3.18 -39.08 -12.00
N ASP A 218 1.96 -39.03 -11.45
CA ASP A 218 0.65 -39.71 -11.69
C ASP A 218 -0.42 -39.03 -10.77
N PRO A 219 -1.75 -38.95 -11.09
CA PRO A 219 -2.71 -38.13 -10.36
C PRO A 219 -3.62 -38.91 -9.40
N ALA A 220 -3.59 -38.59 -8.10
CA ALA A 220 -4.62 -39.00 -7.15
C ALA A 220 -4.77 -38.01 -5.99
N ALA A 221 -6.03 -37.73 -5.65
CA ALA A 221 -6.52 -37.04 -4.43
C ALA A 221 -6.29 -35.51 -4.39
N GLU A 222 -7.18 -34.66 -3.87
CA GLU A 222 -8.36 -34.89 -3.05
C GLU A 222 -9.25 -33.62 -3.02
N GLU A 223 -10.44 -33.86 -2.52
CA GLU A 223 -11.65 -33.04 -2.39
C GLU A 223 -11.46 -31.78 -1.50
N ALA A 224 -12.05 -30.65 -1.92
CA ALA A 224 -11.99 -29.37 -1.24
C ALA A 224 -13.00 -29.27 -0.08
N ALA A 225 -12.52 -28.85 1.10
CA ALA A 225 -13.35 -28.44 2.23
C ALA A 225 -13.27 -26.91 2.42
N ASP A 226 -14.43 -26.27 2.48
CA ASP A 226 -14.64 -24.83 2.65
C ASP A 226 -14.39 -24.42 4.14
N PRO A 227 -13.40 -23.56 4.46
CA PRO A 227 -13.19 -23.11 5.82
C PRO A 227 -13.98 -21.82 6.13
N SER A 228 -14.58 -21.76 7.32
CA SER A 228 -15.28 -20.56 7.79
C SER A 228 -14.34 -19.35 7.93
N LEU A 229 -14.86 -18.13 7.73
CA LEU A 229 -14.15 -16.83 7.81
C LEU A 229 -13.22 -16.67 9.04
N GLU A 230 -13.59 -17.23 10.21
CA GLU A 230 -12.75 -17.19 11.41
C GLU A 230 -11.48 -18.05 11.31
N ALA A 231 -11.51 -19.13 10.51
CA ALA A 231 -10.36 -19.97 10.25
C ALA A 231 -9.39 -19.33 9.23
N LEU A 232 -9.93 -18.58 8.27
CA LEU A 232 -9.14 -17.79 7.32
C LEU A 232 -8.43 -16.62 8.01
N LEU A 233 -9.03 -16.04 9.05
CA LEU A 233 -8.47 -14.95 9.84
C LEU A 233 -7.30 -15.37 10.77
N ALA A 234 -7.15 -16.65 11.08
CA ALA A 234 -6.08 -17.14 11.96
C ALA A 234 -4.77 -17.49 11.21
N GLN A 235 -4.77 -17.40 9.88
CA GLN A 235 -3.64 -17.76 9.00
C GLN A 235 -2.98 -16.57 8.30
N LEU A 236 -3.47 -15.35 8.54
CA LEU A 236 -2.75 -14.10 8.29
C LEU A 236 -1.79 -13.82 9.44
#